data_AF-A0A139GWB3-F1
#
_entry.id   AF-A0A139GWB3-F1
#
_cell.length_a   1.000
_cell.length_b   1.000
_cell.length_c   1.000
_cell.angle_alpha   90.00
_cell.angle_beta   90.00
_cell.angle_gamma   90.00
#
_symmetry.space_group_name_H-M   'P 1'
#
loop_
_entity.id
_entity.type
_entity.pdbx_description
1 polymer ?
#
loop_
_entity_poly.entity_id
_entity_poly.type
_entity_poly.pdbx_seq_one_letter_code
_entity_poly.pdbx_strand_id
1 'polypeptide(L)'
;MALYADDAAGLEKLLRLLQGFCTIAAGLPAFADDLETWLKLRSQFALGRRYFRFLKWHPCWSAALRVFCKEQSSVITLLEVGKWSFLGMYFFLEMFTIGNALGVSASECAPKLQREANKSWFYALVLSIILGLWQISIHLFSGASIEPDTAAAASKSTGDKERKESKEKLKLKQRASRPVIDSHVYTQLIIDCCDLFIPGSAVGWIPVGLVFVGTVSTVSSLLAGQQIWNRLTVEVQPLRAGPRTWALETLEIHATSISFSSDCAGPDNSCSIPPHPSRVSTMAAPFGLDLVNQAPPGTKLWLLHCGNIEADVGFFMRGVTANTASQPEKPAPRRKGVIISVLIEHPTEGLILFETGGGHNYPEVWGAPLNDIFARCDYTEDHELPAQIAKTGHNIKDVKAVIMGHMHLDHAGGLENFKGTDVPIYVHEKEIKHAFYSVATKSDLGVYLPKDLDPNLNWKAVHGSFLELAPGINLRHSPGHTPGLMIMQVNLKESGTWIFTTDQYHVYENYEADVPQGWLARDHDDWVTSHQMIKALHKRTNANMVFGHCADTFWKYKVAPHAYQ
;
A
#
# COMPACT_ATOMS: atom_id res chain seq x y z
N MET A 1 -7.06 -11.95 -16.04
CA MET A 1 -8.23 -11.32 -16.71
C MET A 1 -9.20 -10.77 -15.68
N ALA A 2 -9.68 -11.56 -14.72
CA ALA A 2 -10.54 -11.07 -13.61
C ALA A 2 -9.99 -9.81 -12.91
N LEU A 3 -8.75 -9.86 -12.41
CA LEU A 3 -8.11 -8.71 -11.75
C LEU A 3 -7.94 -7.46 -12.62
N TYR A 4 -7.83 -7.61 -13.94
CA TYR A 4 -7.77 -6.46 -14.86
C TYR A 4 -9.15 -5.86 -15.10
N ALA A 5 -10.19 -6.69 -15.05
CA ALA A 5 -11.59 -6.26 -15.14
C ALA A 5 -12.06 -5.58 -13.84
N ASP A 6 -11.44 -5.89 -12.70
CA ASP A 6 -11.77 -5.26 -11.41
C ASP A 6 -10.99 -3.95 -11.16
N ASP A 7 -9.94 -3.67 -11.96
CA ASP A 7 -9.16 -2.43 -11.87
C ASP A 7 -9.77 -1.32 -12.76
N ALA A 8 -10.11 -0.18 -12.15
CA ALA A 8 -10.71 0.95 -12.84
C ALA A 8 -9.83 1.55 -13.96
N ALA A 9 -8.49 1.49 -13.83
CA ALA A 9 -7.58 1.95 -14.87
C ALA A 9 -7.47 0.93 -16.01
N GLY A 10 -7.51 -0.37 -15.70
CA GLY A 10 -7.61 -1.46 -16.67
C GLY A 10 -8.87 -1.34 -17.52
N LEU A 11 -10.04 -1.18 -16.88
CA LEU A 11 -11.31 -0.93 -17.57
C LEU A 11 -11.28 0.33 -18.46
N GLU A 12 -10.71 1.43 -17.97
CA GLU A 12 -10.58 2.65 -18.78
C GLU A 12 -9.73 2.43 -20.03
N LYS A 13 -8.62 1.67 -19.94
CA LYS A 13 -7.79 1.33 -21.10
C LYS A 13 -8.46 0.36 -22.05
N LEU A 14 -9.26 -0.59 -21.55
CA LEU A 14 -10.06 -1.46 -22.39
C LEU A 14 -11.10 -0.67 -23.19
N LEU A 15 -11.81 0.27 -22.54
CA LEU A 15 -12.75 1.16 -23.23
C LEU A 15 -12.04 2.05 -24.26
N ARG A 16 -10.82 2.52 -23.95
CA ARG A 16 -9.99 3.28 -24.91
C ARG A 16 -9.57 2.43 -26.10
N LEU A 17 -9.25 1.16 -25.89
CA LEU A 17 -8.92 0.22 -26.94
C LEU A 17 -10.13 -0.02 -27.87
N LEU A 18 -11.30 -0.29 -27.31
CA LEU A 18 -12.55 -0.44 -28.07
C LEU A 18 -12.93 0.83 -28.84
N GLN A 19 -12.76 1.99 -28.22
CA GLN A 19 -12.91 3.29 -28.90
C GLN A 19 -11.93 3.41 -30.08
N GLY A 20 -10.68 2.98 -29.92
CA GLY A 20 -9.66 2.95 -30.97
C GLY A 20 -10.09 2.12 -32.17
N PHE A 21 -10.55 0.87 -31.95
CA PHE A 21 -11.08 0.01 -33.01
C PHE A 21 -12.27 0.61 -33.74
N CYS A 22 -13.23 1.21 -33.02
CA CYS A 22 -14.36 1.89 -33.64
C CYS A 22 -13.92 3.10 -34.48
N THR A 23 -12.85 3.78 -34.06
CA THR A 23 -12.27 4.92 -34.82
C THR A 23 -11.62 4.44 -36.11
N ILE A 24 -10.94 3.29 -36.10
CA ILE A 24 -10.36 2.67 -37.29
C ILE A 24 -11.48 2.22 -38.24
N ALA A 25 -12.49 1.50 -37.73
CA ALA A 25 -13.61 1.01 -38.53
C ALA A 25 -14.35 2.17 -39.24
N ALA A 26 -14.63 3.26 -38.52
CA ALA A 26 -15.25 4.46 -39.09
C ALA A 26 -14.39 5.17 -40.18
N GLY A 27 -13.09 4.89 -40.23
CA GLY A 27 -12.17 5.46 -41.23
C GLY A 27 -11.93 4.56 -42.45
N LEU A 28 -12.39 3.30 -42.44
CA LEU A 28 -12.14 2.35 -43.51
C LEU A 28 -13.30 2.33 -44.53
N PRO A 29 -13.02 2.40 -45.85
CA PRO A 29 -14.06 2.36 -46.87
C PRO A 29 -14.95 1.11 -46.82
N ALA A 30 -14.40 -0.02 -46.35
CA ALA A 30 -15.11 -1.29 -46.23
C ALA A 30 -16.31 -1.26 -45.25
N PHE A 31 -16.38 -0.27 -44.35
CA PHE A 31 -17.45 -0.12 -43.37
C PHE A 31 -18.26 1.17 -43.59
N ALA A 32 -18.22 1.74 -44.80
CA ALA A 32 -18.88 3.00 -45.11
C ALA A 32 -20.41 2.94 -44.89
N ASP A 33 -21.04 1.81 -45.19
CA ASP A 33 -22.48 1.60 -45.01
C ASP A 33 -22.91 1.62 -43.53
N ASP A 34 -21.99 1.28 -42.60
CA ASP A 34 -22.22 1.26 -41.14
C ASP A 34 -21.58 2.45 -40.40
N LEU A 35 -21.18 3.50 -41.13
CA LEU A 35 -20.39 4.62 -40.58
C LEU A 35 -21.04 5.25 -39.33
N GLU A 36 -22.35 5.52 -39.38
CA GLU A 36 -23.08 6.13 -38.26
C GLU A 36 -23.05 5.22 -37.01
N THR A 37 -23.17 3.91 -37.20
CA THR A 37 -23.09 2.93 -36.12
C THR A 37 -21.72 2.94 -35.45
N TRP A 38 -20.64 2.94 -36.25
CA TRP A 38 -19.27 2.99 -35.73
C TRP A 38 -18.97 4.30 -35.01
N LEU A 39 -19.43 5.44 -35.53
CA LEU A 39 -19.29 6.74 -34.87
C LEU A 39 -20.07 6.80 -33.55
N LYS A 40 -21.27 6.20 -33.51
CA LYS A 40 -22.07 6.10 -32.29
C LYS A 40 -21.38 5.23 -31.24
N LEU A 41 -20.91 4.03 -31.60
CA LEU A 41 -20.14 3.16 -30.69
C LEU A 41 -18.90 3.87 -30.14
N ARG A 42 -18.13 4.52 -31.02
CA ARG A 42 -16.97 5.33 -30.63
C ARG A 42 -17.34 6.39 -29.58
N SER A 43 -18.46 7.08 -29.76
CA SER A 43 -18.93 8.11 -28.82
C SER A 43 -19.34 7.52 -27.46
N GLN A 44 -19.96 6.35 -27.44
CA GLN A 44 -20.38 5.67 -26.21
C GLN A 44 -19.18 5.17 -25.40
N PHE A 45 -18.19 4.57 -26.05
CA PHE A 45 -16.94 4.20 -25.36
C PHE A 45 -16.20 5.43 -24.84
N ALA A 46 -16.14 6.52 -25.62
CA ALA A 46 -15.55 7.78 -25.18
C ALA A 46 -16.30 8.38 -23.98
N LEU A 47 -17.63 8.25 -23.94
CA LEU A 47 -18.45 8.67 -22.80
C LEU A 47 -18.19 7.80 -21.57
N GLY A 48 -18.15 6.47 -21.72
CA GLY A 48 -17.83 5.54 -20.64
C GLY A 48 -16.51 5.89 -19.93
N ARG A 49 -15.48 6.25 -20.72
CA ARG A 49 -14.17 6.70 -20.19
C ARG A 49 -14.25 7.98 -19.37
N ARG A 50 -15.18 8.90 -19.69
CA ARG A 50 -15.33 10.17 -18.97
C ARG A 50 -15.70 9.96 -17.50
N TYR A 51 -16.46 8.91 -17.17
CA TYR A 51 -16.79 8.59 -15.78
C TYR A 51 -15.55 8.24 -14.94
N PHE A 52 -14.66 7.41 -15.48
CA PHE A 52 -13.42 7.02 -14.79
C PHE A 52 -12.43 8.17 -14.58
N ARG A 53 -12.58 9.26 -15.34
CA ARG A 53 -11.68 10.42 -15.30
C ARG A 53 -12.29 11.71 -14.75
N PHE A 54 -13.55 11.67 -14.30
CA PHE A 54 -14.32 12.84 -13.87
C PHE A 54 -13.59 13.69 -12.82
N LEU A 55 -12.95 13.05 -11.82
CA LEU A 55 -12.19 13.72 -10.76
C LEU A 55 -10.67 13.60 -10.92
N LYS A 56 -10.16 13.18 -12.08
CA LYS A 56 -8.70 12.99 -12.28
C LYS A 56 -7.91 14.30 -12.31
N TRP A 57 -8.57 15.45 -12.40
CA TRP A 57 -7.92 16.75 -12.27
C TRP A 57 -7.28 16.94 -10.88
N HIS A 58 -7.94 16.45 -9.82
CA HIS A 58 -7.47 16.59 -8.44
C HIS A 58 -6.10 15.93 -8.20
N PRO A 59 -5.91 14.61 -8.45
CA PRO A 59 -4.60 13.97 -8.26
C PRO A 59 -3.51 14.53 -9.18
N CYS A 60 -3.86 15.05 -10.38
CA CYS A 60 -2.90 15.74 -11.24
C CYS A 60 -2.38 17.03 -10.60
N TRP A 61 -3.26 17.89 -10.07
CA TRP A 61 -2.80 19.11 -9.40
C TRP A 61 -2.13 18.83 -8.06
N SER A 62 -2.57 17.81 -7.30
CA SER A 62 -1.83 17.35 -6.12
C SER A 62 -0.41 16.88 -6.47
N ALA A 63 -0.22 16.22 -7.62
CA ALA A 63 1.11 15.85 -8.12
C ALA A 63 1.95 17.08 -8.49
N ALA A 64 1.35 18.07 -9.18
CA ALA A 64 2.03 19.33 -9.51
C ALA A 64 2.49 20.07 -8.24
N LEU A 65 1.61 20.21 -7.24
CA LEU A 65 1.93 20.88 -5.97
C LEU A 65 3.04 20.15 -5.19
N ARG A 66 2.97 18.82 -5.10
CA ARG A 66 4.01 18.02 -4.43
C ARG A 66 5.39 18.21 -5.05
N VAL A 67 5.46 18.30 -6.39
CA VAL A 67 6.74 18.55 -7.08
C VAL A 67 7.19 20.00 -6.88
N PHE A 68 6.26 20.96 -6.93
CA PHE A 68 6.54 22.38 -6.74
C PHE A 68 7.09 22.70 -5.34
N CYS A 69 6.60 22.03 -4.29
CA CYS A 69 7.04 22.25 -2.91
C CYS A 69 8.42 21.67 -2.56
N LYS A 70 9.10 20.99 -3.48
CA LYS A 70 10.46 20.48 -3.23
C LYS A 70 11.48 21.63 -3.31
N GLU A 71 12.41 21.70 -2.35
CA GLU A 71 13.39 22.79 -2.22
C GLU A 71 14.38 22.93 -3.38
N GLN A 72 14.51 21.93 -4.26
CA GLN A 72 15.36 22.00 -5.45
C GLN A 72 14.58 22.44 -6.68
N SER A 73 14.79 23.70 -7.08
CA SER A 73 14.34 24.21 -8.38
C SER A 73 15.28 23.72 -9.49
N SER A 74 14.72 22.98 -10.44
CA SER A 74 15.43 22.49 -11.62
C SER A 74 14.53 22.58 -12.84
N VAL A 75 15.12 22.51 -14.04
CA VAL A 75 14.35 22.43 -15.31
C VAL A 75 13.42 21.21 -15.29
N ILE A 76 13.84 20.11 -14.67
CA ILE A 76 13.03 18.90 -14.49
C ILE A 76 11.80 19.20 -13.63
N THR A 77 11.98 19.91 -12.51
CA THR A 77 10.89 20.35 -11.63
C THR A 77 9.86 21.17 -12.41
N LEU A 78 10.31 22.11 -13.25
CA LEU A 78 9.44 22.94 -14.06
C LEU A 78 8.65 22.12 -15.10
N LEU A 79 9.32 21.20 -15.80
CA LEU A 79 8.69 20.32 -16.79
C LEU A 79 7.65 19.39 -16.14
N GLU A 80 7.95 18.86 -14.95
CA GLU A 80 7.02 18.01 -14.20
C GLU A 80 5.80 18.78 -13.70
N VAL A 81 6.01 19.95 -13.08
CA VAL A 81 4.91 20.82 -12.63
C VAL A 81 4.03 21.22 -13.81
N GLY A 82 4.64 21.62 -14.94
CA GLY A 82 3.92 22.00 -16.15
C GLY A 82 3.10 20.82 -16.71
N LYS A 83 3.72 19.63 -16.87
CA LYS A 83 3.04 18.42 -17.34
C LYS A 83 1.79 18.13 -16.53
N TRP A 84 1.92 18.09 -15.20
CA TRP A 84 0.80 17.78 -14.31
C TRP A 84 -0.26 18.88 -14.25
N SER A 85 0.14 20.14 -14.36
CA SER A 85 -0.77 21.29 -14.38
C SER A 85 -1.66 21.28 -15.63
N PHE A 86 -1.06 21.09 -16.81
CA PHE A 86 -1.80 21.02 -18.08
C PHE A 86 -2.66 19.75 -18.19
N LEU A 87 -2.18 18.61 -17.69
CA LEU A 87 -2.98 17.39 -17.65
C LEU A 87 -4.16 17.52 -16.68
N GLY A 88 -3.97 18.18 -15.53
CA GLY A 88 -5.05 18.49 -14.61
C GLY A 88 -6.07 19.44 -15.23
N MET A 89 -5.60 20.47 -15.95
CA MET A 89 -6.48 21.41 -16.68
C MET A 89 -7.32 20.69 -17.75
N TYR A 90 -6.74 19.72 -18.46
CA TYR A 90 -7.50 18.90 -19.41
C TYR A 90 -8.71 18.22 -18.75
N PHE A 91 -8.49 17.48 -17.67
CA PHE A 91 -9.56 16.80 -16.96
C PHE A 91 -10.57 17.78 -16.33
N PHE A 92 -10.09 18.91 -15.82
CA PHE A 92 -10.93 19.92 -15.21
C PHE A 92 -11.90 20.54 -16.22
N LEU A 93 -11.41 20.97 -17.38
CA LEU A 93 -12.24 21.54 -18.44
C LEU A 93 -13.20 20.50 -19.03
N GLU A 94 -12.74 19.26 -19.19
CA GLU A 94 -13.56 18.17 -19.72
C GLU A 94 -14.70 17.75 -18.78
N MET A 95 -14.51 17.87 -17.47
CA MET A 95 -15.54 17.61 -16.46
C MET A 95 -16.83 18.37 -16.77
N PHE A 96 -16.72 19.64 -17.19
CA PHE A 96 -17.86 20.49 -17.53
C PHE A 96 -18.51 20.17 -18.88
N THR A 97 -17.88 19.36 -19.74
CA THR A 97 -18.45 18.97 -21.03
C THR A 97 -19.25 17.66 -20.96
N ILE A 98 -19.30 17.00 -19.80
CA ILE A 98 -19.99 15.71 -19.64
C ILE A 98 -21.51 15.82 -19.81
N GLY A 99 -22.13 16.89 -19.33
CA GLY A 99 -23.59 17.10 -19.46
C GLY A 99 -24.01 17.21 -20.93
N ASN A 100 -23.18 17.85 -21.76
CA ASN A 100 -23.38 17.90 -23.20
C ASN A 100 -23.10 16.55 -23.87
N ALA A 101 -22.09 15.81 -23.42
CA ALA A 101 -21.81 14.47 -23.94
C ALA A 101 -22.92 13.44 -23.60
N LEU A 102 -23.66 13.67 -22.52
CA LEU A 102 -24.83 12.87 -22.12
C LEU A 102 -26.12 13.25 -22.87
N GLY A 103 -26.12 14.38 -23.58
CA GLY A 103 -27.35 14.93 -24.18
C GLY A 103 -28.29 15.59 -23.17
N VAL A 104 -27.84 15.85 -21.94
CA VAL A 104 -28.64 16.50 -20.89
C VAL A 104 -28.73 18.01 -21.11
N SER A 105 -27.66 18.64 -21.62
CA SER A 105 -27.64 20.06 -21.95
C SER A 105 -27.02 20.31 -23.33
N ALA A 106 -27.71 21.09 -24.17
CA ALA A 106 -27.18 21.53 -25.45
C ALA A 106 -26.44 22.86 -25.26
N SER A 107 -25.18 22.81 -24.80
CA SER A 107 -24.39 24.02 -24.56
C SER A 107 -23.48 24.32 -25.74
N GLU A 108 -23.66 25.47 -26.38
CA GLU A 108 -22.77 25.95 -27.45
C GLU A 108 -21.32 26.19 -26.98
N CYS A 109 -21.11 26.33 -25.67
CA CYS A 109 -19.79 26.48 -25.07
C CYS A 109 -19.04 25.14 -24.98
N ALA A 110 -19.74 24.00 -24.89
CA ALA A 110 -19.12 22.70 -24.63
C ALA A 110 -18.09 22.28 -25.70
N PRO A 111 -18.33 22.45 -27.02
CA PRO A 111 -17.31 22.16 -28.03
C PRO A 111 -16.07 23.06 -27.94
N LYS A 112 -16.26 24.35 -27.60
CA LYS A 112 -15.16 25.31 -27.39
C LYS A 112 -14.32 24.89 -26.19
N LEU A 113 -14.98 24.56 -25.08
CA LEU A 113 -14.34 24.10 -23.86
C LEU A 113 -13.58 22.78 -24.07
N GLN A 114 -14.18 21.83 -24.80
CA GLN A 114 -13.51 20.58 -25.16
C GLN A 114 -12.27 20.82 -26.04
N ARG A 115 -12.30 21.82 -26.92
CA ARG A 115 -11.14 22.21 -27.72
C ARG A 115 -10.01 22.75 -26.83
N GLU A 116 -10.30 23.63 -25.87
CA GLU A 116 -9.30 24.12 -24.91
C GLU A 116 -8.76 23.01 -24.00
N ALA A 117 -9.61 22.06 -23.61
CA ALA A 117 -9.19 20.86 -22.90
C ALA A 117 -8.18 20.08 -23.73
N ASN A 118 -8.46 19.83 -25.01
CA ASN A 118 -7.55 19.10 -25.90
C ASN A 118 -6.22 19.84 -26.12
N LYS A 119 -6.20 21.18 -26.17
CA LYS A 119 -4.94 21.95 -26.20
C LYS A 119 -4.11 21.71 -24.93
N SER A 120 -4.76 21.75 -23.77
CA SER A 120 -4.09 21.49 -22.49
C SER A 120 -3.52 20.06 -22.46
N TRP A 121 -4.27 19.07 -22.94
CA TRP A 121 -3.75 17.70 -23.08
C TRP A 121 -2.54 17.63 -24.01
N PHE A 122 -2.57 18.32 -25.15
CA PHE A 122 -1.44 18.39 -26.07
C PHE A 122 -0.20 18.98 -25.39
N TYR A 123 -0.32 20.11 -24.69
CA TYR A 123 0.81 20.73 -23.98
C TYR A 123 1.39 19.82 -22.89
N ALA A 124 0.53 19.10 -22.16
CA ALA A 124 0.99 18.13 -21.18
C ALA A 124 1.85 17.03 -21.82
N LEU A 125 1.43 16.50 -22.97
CA LEU A 125 2.17 15.47 -23.70
C LEU A 125 3.51 16.00 -24.24
N VAL A 126 3.55 17.22 -24.78
CA VAL A 126 4.80 17.85 -25.22
C VAL A 126 5.80 17.95 -24.06
N LEU A 127 5.36 18.43 -22.89
CA LEU A 127 6.21 18.53 -21.71
C LEU A 127 6.67 17.14 -21.22
N SER A 128 5.79 16.13 -21.27
CA SER A 128 6.13 14.74 -20.92
C SER A 128 7.19 14.16 -21.84
N ILE A 129 7.09 14.39 -23.15
CA ILE A 129 8.06 13.96 -24.15
C ILE A 129 9.41 14.65 -23.92
N ILE A 130 9.43 15.97 -23.71
CA ILE A 130 10.66 16.73 -23.42
C ILE A 130 11.33 16.19 -22.15
N LEU A 131 10.55 15.94 -21.10
CA LEU A 131 11.04 15.36 -19.85
C LEU A 131 11.66 13.98 -20.07
N GLY A 132 10.98 13.09 -20.80
CA GLY A 132 11.49 11.74 -21.11
C GLY A 132 12.78 11.77 -21.93
N LEU A 133 12.86 12.65 -22.94
CA LEU A 133 14.07 12.86 -23.73
C LEU A 133 15.22 13.43 -22.89
N TRP A 134 14.92 14.35 -21.97
CA TRP A 134 15.91 14.90 -21.04
C TRP A 134 16.46 13.84 -20.09
N GLN A 135 15.59 12.98 -19.54
CA GLN A 135 16.00 11.86 -18.68
C GLN A 135 16.91 10.87 -19.40
N ILE A 136 16.59 10.54 -20.66
CA ILE A 136 17.42 9.69 -21.52
C ILE A 136 18.75 10.38 -21.85
N SER A 137 18.72 11.68 -22.15
CA SER A 137 19.91 12.49 -22.45
C SER A 137 20.89 12.52 -21.28
N ILE A 138 20.42 12.81 -20.06
CA ILE A 138 21.26 12.74 -18.85
C ILE A 138 21.90 11.36 -18.72
N HIS A 139 21.14 10.28 -18.90
CA HIS A 139 21.70 8.93 -18.81
C HIS A 139 22.77 8.64 -19.87
N LEU A 140 22.60 9.14 -21.10
CA LEU A 140 23.55 8.97 -22.18
C LEU A 140 24.82 9.82 -22.01
N PHE A 141 24.69 11.05 -21.51
CA PHE A 141 25.81 12.01 -21.40
C PHE A 141 26.51 12.01 -20.04
N SER A 142 25.85 11.63 -18.94
CA SER A 142 26.51 11.40 -17.64
C SER A 142 27.39 10.15 -17.62
N GLY A 143 27.27 9.27 -18.63
CA GLY A 143 28.23 8.18 -18.88
C GLY A 143 29.48 8.61 -19.65
N ALA A 144 29.60 9.89 -20.06
CA ALA A 144 30.65 10.40 -20.95
C ALA A 144 31.53 11.49 -20.32
N SER A 145 31.52 11.68 -19.00
CA SER A 145 32.51 12.51 -18.31
C SER A 145 33.84 11.74 -18.17
N ILE A 146 34.69 11.86 -19.18
CA ILE A 146 36.14 11.67 -19.08
C ILE A 146 36.66 12.86 -18.27
N GLU A 147 37.19 12.63 -17.07
CA GLU A 147 38.01 13.63 -16.39
C GLU A 147 39.24 13.96 -17.27
N PRO A 148 39.64 15.24 -17.40
CA PRO A 148 40.88 15.59 -18.06
C PRO A 148 42.06 15.06 -17.23
N ASP A 149 43.00 14.41 -17.91
CA ASP A 149 44.24 13.87 -17.37
C ASP A 149 45.03 14.92 -16.55
N THR A 150 44.88 14.88 -15.22
CA THR A 150 45.85 15.48 -14.29
C THR A 150 46.35 14.42 -13.30
N ALA A 151 46.98 13.37 -13.83
CA ALA A 151 47.73 12.41 -13.01
C ALA A 151 48.90 11.76 -13.79
N ALA A 152 49.56 12.50 -14.67
CA ALA A 152 50.81 12.10 -15.32
C ALA A 152 52.02 12.77 -14.65
N ALA A 153 52.17 12.64 -13.32
CA ALA A 153 53.40 13.01 -12.63
C ALA A 153 53.47 12.45 -11.19
N ALA A 154 53.50 11.12 -11.00
CA ALA A 154 54.18 10.51 -9.85
C ALA A 154 54.14 8.96 -9.87
N SER A 155 55.27 8.37 -9.49
CA SER A 155 55.54 6.96 -9.18
C SER A 155 55.87 6.02 -10.34
N LYS A 156 57.18 5.77 -10.44
CA LYS A 156 57.78 4.58 -11.04
C LYS A 156 57.60 3.37 -10.11
N SER A 157 57.63 2.19 -10.74
CA SER A 157 57.84 0.84 -10.17
C SER A 157 56.62 0.12 -9.59
N THR A 158 56.10 -0.86 -10.34
CA THR A 158 55.59 -2.18 -9.90
C THR A 158 55.05 -2.96 -11.12
N GLY A 159 55.15 -4.30 -11.09
CA GLY A 159 55.24 -5.18 -12.26
C GLY A 159 53.97 -5.39 -13.13
N ASP A 160 54.21 -5.80 -14.38
CA ASP A 160 53.23 -5.92 -15.47
C ASP A 160 52.07 -6.91 -15.26
N LYS A 161 52.12 -7.79 -14.25
CA LYS A 161 51.06 -8.78 -13.98
C LYS A 161 49.89 -8.20 -13.16
N GLU A 162 50.16 -7.39 -12.14
CA GLU A 162 49.10 -6.77 -11.32
C GLU A 162 48.35 -5.69 -12.09
N ARG A 163 48.99 -5.06 -13.09
CA ARG A 163 48.37 -4.05 -13.97
C ARG A 163 47.33 -4.62 -14.93
N LYS A 164 47.42 -5.92 -15.29
CA LYS A 164 46.42 -6.60 -16.13
C LYS A 164 45.21 -7.04 -15.31
N GLU A 165 45.40 -7.64 -14.13
CA GLU A 165 44.29 -8.04 -13.25
C GLU A 165 43.52 -6.84 -12.69
N SER A 166 44.20 -5.74 -12.36
CA SER A 166 43.54 -4.50 -11.92
C SER A 166 42.74 -3.86 -13.05
N LYS A 167 43.25 -3.83 -14.29
CA LYS A 167 42.50 -3.33 -15.46
C LYS A 167 41.30 -4.21 -15.80
N GLU A 168 41.39 -5.52 -15.61
CA GLU A 168 40.28 -6.44 -15.88
C GLU A 168 39.21 -6.36 -14.78
N LYS A 169 39.60 -6.27 -13.51
CA LYS A 169 38.68 -6.00 -12.37
C LYS A 169 38.04 -4.61 -12.45
N LEU A 170 38.76 -3.59 -12.95
CA LEU A 170 38.21 -2.24 -13.18
C LEU A 170 37.23 -2.22 -14.36
N LYS A 171 37.52 -2.95 -15.45
CA LYS A 171 36.58 -3.14 -16.58
C LYS A 171 35.34 -3.93 -16.17
N LEU A 172 35.47 -4.92 -15.28
CA LEU A 172 34.33 -5.67 -14.73
C LEU A 172 33.47 -4.79 -13.80
N LYS A 173 34.09 -3.98 -12.95
CA LYS A 173 33.40 -2.98 -12.10
C LYS A 173 32.71 -1.89 -12.92
N GLN A 174 33.36 -1.36 -13.96
CA GLN A 174 32.78 -0.35 -14.87
C GLN A 174 31.65 -0.91 -15.73
N ARG A 175 31.65 -2.22 -16.04
CA ARG A 175 30.56 -2.89 -16.77
C ARG A 175 29.36 -3.18 -15.87
N ALA A 176 29.58 -3.34 -14.56
CA ALA A 176 28.55 -3.50 -13.54
C ALA A 176 27.91 -2.17 -13.09
N SER A 177 28.50 -1.02 -13.42
CA SER A 177 28.06 0.31 -13.00
C SER A 177 27.53 1.18 -14.15
N ARG A 178 27.09 0.59 -15.27
CA ARG A 178 26.32 1.36 -16.27
C ARG A 178 24.92 1.60 -15.69
N PRO A 179 24.43 2.85 -15.63
CA PRO A 179 23.06 3.10 -15.23
C PRO A 179 22.15 2.45 -16.27
N VAL A 180 21.42 1.42 -15.85
CA VAL A 180 20.41 0.76 -16.69
C VAL A 180 19.27 1.75 -16.84
N ILE A 181 19.01 2.19 -18.07
CA ILE A 181 17.87 3.06 -18.34
C ILE A 181 16.61 2.27 -18.04
N ASP A 182 15.75 2.84 -17.19
CA ASP A 182 14.49 2.23 -16.84
C ASP A 182 13.63 2.01 -18.11
N SER A 183 13.30 0.75 -18.42
CA SER A 183 12.47 0.36 -19.55
C SER A 183 11.10 1.08 -19.55
N HIS A 184 10.64 1.52 -18.37
CA HIS A 184 9.43 2.31 -18.23
C HIS A 184 9.52 3.68 -18.92
N VAL A 185 10.69 4.35 -18.92
CA VAL A 185 10.86 5.67 -19.55
C VAL A 185 10.69 5.57 -21.08
N TYR A 186 11.29 4.55 -21.70
CA TYR A 186 11.14 4.31 -23.14
C TYR A 186 9.71 3.98 -23.53
N THR A 187 9.05 3.10 -22.76
CA THR A 187 7.67 2.70 -23.04
C THR A 187 6.72 3.90 -22.90
N GLN A 188 6.92 4.73 -21.88
CA GLN A 188 6.12 5.94 -21.68
C GLN A 188 6.34 6.97 -22.80
N LEU A 189 7.59 7.14 -23.26
CA LEU A 189 7.89 8.03 -24.38
C LEU A 189 7.17 7.61 -25.66
N ILE A 190 7.13 6.30 -25.96
CA ILE A 190 6.40 5.78 -27.13
C ILE A 190 4.89 6.04 -26.99
N ILE A 191 4.33 5.80 -25.80
CA ILE A 191 2.92 6.06 -25.50
C ILE A 191 2.59 7.54 -25.70
N ASP A 192 3.39 8.45 -25.14
CA ASP A 192 3.15 9.89 -25.21
C ASP A 192 3.27 10.42 -26.64
N CYS A 193 4.26 9.93 -27.41
CA CYS A 193 4.40 10.24 -28.83
C CYS A 193 3.20 9.78 -29.66
N CYS A 194 2.68 8.58 -29.42
CA CYS A 194 1.47 8.10 -30.07
C CYS A 194 0.25 8.94 -29.68
N ASP A 195 0.12 9.25 -28.39
CA ASP A 195 -1.01 9.98 -27.84
C ASP A 195 -1.06 11.43 -28.30
N LEU A 196 0.08 12.05 -28.63
CA LEU A 196 0.18 13.46 -29.06
C LEU A 196 -0.69 13.75 -30.31
N PHE A 197 -0.81 12.78 -31.20
CA PHE A 197 -1.60 12.90 -32.44
C PHE A 197 -3.10 13.00 -32.17
N ILE A 198 -3.60 12.50 -31.04
CA ILE A 198 -5.03 12.47 -30.73
C ILE A 198 -5.57 13.88 -30.41
N PRO A 199 -5.05 14.62 -29.41
CA PRO A 199 -5.46 16.00 -29.20
C PRO A 199 -4.99 16.92 -30.34
N GLY A 200 -3.83 16.64 -30.95
CA GLY A 200 -3.32 17.43 -32.08
C GLY A 200 -4.26 17.41 -33.29
N SER A 201 -4.80 16.23 -33.62
CA SER A 201 -5.84 16.08 -34.65
C SER A 201 -7.17 16.71 -34.21
N ALA A 202 -7.60 16.49 -32.96
CA ALA A 202 -8.88 17.01 -32.45
C ALA A 202 -8.94 18.54 -32.37
N VAL A 203 -7.81 19.21 -32.16
CA VAL A 203 -7.70 20.69 -32.21
C VAL A 203 -7.55 21.20 -33.65
N GLY A 204 -7.09 20.35 -34.58
CA GLY A 204 -6.83 20.70 -35.98
C GLY A 204 -5.39 21.15 -36.26
N TRP A 205 -4.45 20.91 -35.34
CA TRP A 205 -3.03 21.24 -35.53
C TRP A 205 -2.29 20.18 -36.34
N ILE A 206 -2.74 18.93 -36.30
CA ILE A 206 -2.11 17.81 -37.01
C ILE A 206 -3.14 17.20 -37.98
N PRO A 207 -2.97 17.36 -39.31
CA PRO A 207 -3.93 16.87 -40.30
C PRO A 207 -3.74 15.36 -40.55
N VAL A 208 -4.37 14.53 -39.71
CA VAL A 208 -4.36 13.06 -39.83
C VAL A 208 -5.78 12.51 -39.86
N GLY A 209 -5.98 11.43 -40.63
CA GLY A 209 -7.28 10.76 -40.77
C GLY A 209 -7.65 9.84 -39.60
N LEU A 210 -8.92 9.42 -39.56
CA LEU A 210 -9.47 8.56 -38.50
C LEU A 210 -8.73 7.23 -38.33
N VAL A 211 -8.33 6.59 -39.43
CA VAL A 211 -7.57 5.33 -39.38
C VAL A 211 -6.27 5.51 -38.62
N PHE A 212 -5.54 6.60 -38.89
CA PHE A 212 -4.27 6.88 -38.23
C PHE A 212 -4.48 7.17 -36.74
N VAL A 213 -5.42 8.06 -36.40
CA VAL A 213 -5.76 8.40 -35.00
C VAL A 213 -6.21 7.17 -34.22
N GLY A 214 -7.04 6.32 -34.83
CA GLY A 214 -7.47 5.06 -34.24
C GLY A 214 -6.31 4.09 -34.02
N THR A 215 -5.37 4.01 -34.97
CA THR A 215 -4.18 3.15 -34.88
C THR A 215 -3.27 3.57 -33.74
N VAL A 216 -2.87 4.85 -33.68
CA VAL A 216 -1.99 5.34 -32.61
C VAL A 216 -2.66 5.22 -31.24
N SER A 217 -3.97 5.47 -31.13
CA SER A 217 -4.73 5.27 -29.89
C SER A 217 -4.81 3.79 -29.49
N THR A 218 -4.88 2.87 -30.45
CA THR A 218 -4.91 1.43 -30.18
C THR A 218 -3.55 0.95 -29.67
N VAL A 219 -2.47 1.35 -30.35
CA VAL A 219 -1.09 1.01 -29.95
C VAL A 219 -0.78 1.54 -28.55
N SER A 220 -1.08 2.81 -28.28
CA SER A 220 -0.82 3.39 -26.95
C SER A 220 -1.68 2.75 -25.86
N SER A 221 -2.92 2.37 -26.16
CA SER A 221 -3.81 1.66 -25.22
C SER A 221 -3.34 0.25 -24.91
N LEU A 222 -2.81 -0.48 -25.90
CA LEU A 222 -2.24 -1.81 -25.69
C LEU A 222 -0.97 -1.74 -24.83
N LEU A 223 -0.07 -0.79 -25.11
CA LEU A 223 1.15 -0.62 -24.32
C LEU A 223 0.84 -0.20 -22.87
N ALA A 224 -0.02 0.80 -22.68
CA ALA A 224 -0.46 1.22 -21.35
C ALA A 224 -1.24 0.12 -20.63
N GLY A 225 -2.09 -0.61 -21.36
CA GLY A 225 -2.82 -1.77 -20.84
C GLY A 225 -1.88 -2.89 -20.42
N GLN A 226 -0.82 -3.17 -21.18
CA GLN A 226 0.20 -4.15 -20.84
C GLN A 226 0.99 -3.74 -19.60
N GLN A 227 1.29 -2.44 -19.42
CA GLN A 227 1.93 -1.96 -18.18
C GLN A 227 1.04 -2.19 -16.95
N ILE A 228 -0.26 -1.89 -17.06
CA ILE A 228 -1.24 -2.16 -15.99
C ILE A 228 -1.37 -3.65 -15.76
N TRP A 229 -1.45 -4.45 -16.82
CA TRP A 229 -1.50 -5.91 -16.72
C TRP A 229 -0.26 -6.45 -16.04
N ASN A 230 0.94 -6.01 -16.44
CA ASN A 230 2.20 -6.41 -15.83
C ASN A 230 2.22 -6.06 -14.34
N ARG A 231 1.82 -4.84 -13.96
CA ARG A 231 1.67 -4.43 -12.55
C ARG A 231 0.76 -5.40 -11.79
N LEU A 232 -0.43 -5.67 -12.32
CA LEU A 232 -1.40 -6.58 -11.69
C LEU A 232 -0.94 -8.05 -11.72
N THR A 233 -0.12 -8.47 -12.68
CA THR A 233 0.39 -9.86 -12.73
C THR A 233 1.62 -10.08 -11.86
N VAL A 234 2.45 -9.06 -11.66
CA VAL A 234 3.56 -9.09 -10.70
C VAL A 234 3.00 -9.17 -9.28
N GLU A 235 1.86 -8.54 -9.01
CA GLU A 235 1.08 -8.74 -7.78
C GLU A 235 0.54 -10.17 -7.61
N VAL A 236 0.52 -11.01 -8.67
CA VAL A 236 -0.13 -12.34 -8.71
C VAL A 236 0.85 -13.51 -8.88
N GLN A 237 2.11 -13.27 -9.29
CA GLN A 237 3.03 -14.34 -9.68
C GLN A 237 3.45 -15.37 -8.61
N PRO A 238 3.20 -15.24 -7.29
CA PRO A 238 3.42 -16.38 -6.39
C PRO A 238 2.36 -17.50 -6.54
N LEU A 239 1.20 -17.24 -7.18
CA LEU A 239 0.00 -18.08 -7.03
C LEU A 239 -0.22 -19.16 -8.12
N ARG A 240 0.71 -19.40 -9.05
CA ARG A 240 0.45 -20.26 -10.24
C ARG A 240 1.27 -21.55 -10.40
N ALA A 241 1.94 -22.02 -9.35
CA ALA A 241 2.59 -23.34 -9.37
C ALA A 241 1.73 -24.39 -8.63
N GLY A 242 0.63 -24.84 -9.24
CA GLY A 242 -0.16 -25.95 -8.73
C GLY A 242 -1.30 -26.33 -9.70
N PRO A 243 -1.51 -27.62 -10.02
CA PRO A 243 -2.54 -28.03 -10.97
C PRO A 243 -3.87 -28.32 -10.27
N ARG A 244 -5.00 -27.85 -10.83
CA ARG A 244 -6.36 -28.48 -10.82
C ARG A 244 -7.37 -27.52 -11.49
N THR A 245 -7.96 -27.92 -12.62
CA THR A 245 -9.23 -28.66 -12.81
C THR A 245 -10.49 -27.92 -12.38
N TRP A 246 -11.42 -27.90 -13.32
CA TRP A 246 -12.62 -27.09 -13.56
C TRP A 246 -13.83 -27.50 -12.70
N ALA A 247 -14.66 -26.53 -12.32
CA ALA A 247 -16.11 -26.69 -12.20
C ALA A 247 -16.78 -25.33 -12.43
N LEU A 248 -17.58 -25.26 -13.49
CA LEU A 248 -18.48 -24.15 -13.80
C LEU A 248 -19.80 -24.41 -13.06
N GLU A 249 -20.22 -23.49 -12.19
CA GLU A 249 -21.62 -23.38 -11.79
C GLU A 249 -22.14 -22.00 -12.22
N THR A 250 -23.21 -22.05 -13.00
CA THR A 250 -23.94 -20.93 -13.60
C THR A 250 -25.24 -20.68 -12.85
N LEU A 251 -25.61 -19.38 -12.74
CA LEU A 251 -26.94 -18.79 -12.54
C LEU A 251 -27.52 -18.91 -11.10
N GLU A 252 -28.18 -17.91 -10.51
CA GLU A 252 -29.19 -16.97 -11.04
C GLU A 252 -29.15 -15.58 -10.38
N ILE A 253 -29.50 -14.54 -11.15
CA ILE A 253 -29.74 -13.17 -10.67
C ILE A 253 -31.26 -12.96 -10.57
N HIS A 254 -31.78 -12.74 -9.37
CA HIS A 254 -33.14 -12.23 -9.17
C HIS A 254 -33.11 -10.70 -9.13
N ALA A 255 -33.79 -10.08 -10.10
CA ALA A 255 -34.09 -8.65 -10.14
C ALA A 255 -35.39 -8.39 -9.38
N THR A 256 -35.38 -7.47 -8.41
CA THR A 256 -36.59 -6.97 -7.76
C THR A 256 -36.73 -5.47 -8.01
N SER A 257 -37.80 -5.12 -8.71
CA SER A 257 -38.22 -3.77 -9.07
C SER A 257 -38.63 -2.94 -7.85
N ILE A 258 -38.18 -1.69 -7.79
CA ILE A 258 -38.64 -0.68 -6.82
C ILE A 258 -39.65 0.23 -7.51
N SER A 259 -40.88 0.28 -6.98
CA SER A 259 -41.91 1.26 -7.36
C SER A 259 -41.89 2.45 -6.40
N PHE A 260 -41.82 3.65 -6.95
CA PHE A 260 -42.00 4.92 -6.24
C PHE A 260 -43.49 5.25 -6.08
N SER A 261 -43.88 5.75 -4.91
CA SER A 261 -45.06 6.60 -4.77
C SER A 261 -44.69 7.86 -3.99
N SER A 262 -45.01 8.99 -4.60
CA SER A 262 -45.05 10.35 -4.09
C SER A 262 -46.08 10.51 -2.97
N ASP A 263 -45.85 11.46 -2.05
CA ASP A 263 -46.78 12.56 -1.83
C ASP A 263 -46.19 13.65 -0.92
N CYS A 264 -46.66 14.88 -1.14
CA CYS A 264 -46.07 16.16 -0.77
C CYS A 264 -46.80 16.89 0.37
N ALA A 265 -46.15 17.97 0.85
CA ALA A 265 -46.67 19.15 1.56
C ALA A 265 -47.05 18.95 3.05
N GLY A 266 -46.81 19.84 4.01
CA GLY A 266 -46.44 21.27 4.07
C GLY A 266 -46.39 21.68 5.57
N PRO A 267 -46.34 22.97 5.93
CA PRO A 267 -45.36 23.56 6.86
C PRO A 267 -45.85 23.77 8.31
N ASP A 268 -44.93 23.86 9.29
CA ASP A 268 -44.77 25.04 10.16
C ASP A 268 -43.85 24.81 11.38
N ASN A 269 -43.20 25.91 11.77
CA ASN A 269 -42.29 26.11 12.90
C ASN A 269 -42.95 25.87 14.27
N SER A 270 -42.25 25.23 15.21
CA SER A 270 -41.86 25.87 16.48
C SER A 270 -41.19 24.90 17.47
N CYS A 271 -40.31 25.52 18.25
CA CYS A 271 -39.41 25.00 19.30
C CYS A 271 -40.12 24.22 20.42
N SER A 272 -39.53 23.10 20.87
CA SER A 272 -39.18 22.80 22.29
C SER A 272 -38.94 21.30 22.54
N ILE A 273 -37.80 20.97 23.16
CA ILE A 273 -37.44 19.63 23.66
C ILE A 273 -37.84 19.54 25.15
N PRO A 274 -38.56 18.50 25.58
CA PRO A 274 -38.07 17.62 26.65
C PRO A 274 -38.44 16.12 26.44
N PRO A 275 -37.91 15.19 27.26
CA PRO A 275 -37.36 13.92 26.78
C PRO A 275 -38.28 12.71 27.01
N HIS A 276 -38.13 11.69 26.15
CA HIS A 276 -38.48 10.27 26.40
C HIS A 276 -38.17 9.44 25.13
N PRO A 277 -38.26 8.10 25.17
CA PRO A 277 -37.37 7.13 25.79
C PRO A 277 -36.66 6.28 24.70
N SER A 278 -35.79 5.39 25.14
CA SER A 278 -35.17 4.30 24.38
C SER A 278 -35.99 3.77 23.20
N ARG A 279 -35.56 4.08 21.97
CA ARG A 279 -35.79 3.24 20.79
C ARG A 279 -34.44 2.74 20.31
N VAL A 280 -34.24 1.43 20.45
CA VAL A 280 -33.22 0.69 19.73
C VAL A 280 -33.52 0.90 18.24
N SER A 281 -32.83 1.86 17.64
CA SER A 281 -32.78 1.98 16.20
C SER A 281 -31.82 0.89 15.75
N THR A 282 -32.36 -0.21 15.25
CA THR A 282 -31.62 -1.11 14.35
C THR A 282 -31.28 -0.33 13.10
N MET A 283 -30.26 0.54 13.20
CA MET A 283 -29.56 1.03 12.04
C MET A 283 -28.95 -0.21 11.39
N ALA A 284 -29.46 -0.55 10.20
CA ALA A 284 -28.81 -1.50 9.32
C ALA A 284 -27.34 -1.07 9.21
N ALA A 285 -26.46 -1.85 9.83
CA ALA A 285 -25.04 -1.60 9.77
C ALA A 285 -24.63 -1.55 8.29
N PRO A 286 -23.81 -0.59 7.87
CA PRO A 286 -23.33 -0.57 6.49
C PRO A 286 -22.66 -1.91 6.20
N PHE A 287 -23.15 -2.64 5.19
CA PHE A 287 -22.60 -3.92 4.73
C PHE A 287 -21.17 -3.73 4.23
N GLY A 288 -20.21 -3.70 5.14
CA GLY A 288 -18.78 -3.76 4.85
C GLY A 288 -18.27 -5.17 5.07
N LEU A 289 -17.29 -5.60 4.27
CA LEU A 289 -16.60 -6.89 4.45
C LEU A 289 -16.15 -7.08 5.90
N ASP A 290 -15.73 -6.01 6.58
CA ASP A 290 -15.29 -6.02 7.98
C ASP A 290 -16.36 -6.44 8.99
N LEU A 291 -17.65 -6.32 8.66
CA LEU A 291 -18.75 -6.71 9.53
C LEU A 291 -19.38 -8.04 9.10
N VAL A 292 -19.30 -8.37 7.81
CA VAL A 292 -19.84 -9.63 7.25
C VAL A 292 -18.89 -10.80 7.46
N ASN A 293 -17.57 -10.56 7.38
CA ASN A 293 -16.57 -11.59 7.60
C ASN A 293 -16.48 -11.91 9.10
N GLN A 294 -17.05 -13.03 9.54
CA GLN A 294 -17.07 -13.45 10.94
C GLN A 294 -16.34 -14.79 11.10
N ALA A 295 -15.65 -14.95 12.23
CA ALA A 295 -15.06 -16.23 12.58
C ALA A 295 -16.16 -17.27 12.84
N PRO A 296 -15.93 -18.56 12.53
CA PRO A 296 -16.93 -19.58 12.72
C PRO A 296 -17.28 -19.74 14.21
N PRO A 297 -18.53 -20.11 14.54
CA PRO A 297 -18.94 -20.36 15.92
C PRO A 297 -18.00 -21.34 16.64
N GLY A 298 -17.63 -21.01 17.88
CA GLY A 298 -16.66 -21.79 18.66
C GLY A 298 -15.22 -21.34 18.49
N THR A 299 -14.93 -20.32 17.68
CA THR A 299 -13.63 -19.66 17.67
C THR A 299 -13.35 -19.05 19.04
N LYS A 300 -12.17 -19.34 19.60
CA LYS A 300 -11.72 -18.75 20.88
C LYS A 300 -10.45 -17.94 20.70
N LEU A 301 -10.33 -16.85 21.44
CA LEU A 301 -9.17 -15.96 21.45
C LEU A 301 -8.65 -15.75 22.87
N TRP A 302 -7.34 -15.87 23.06
CA TRP A 302 -6.65 -15.59 24.31
C TRP A 302 -5.59 -14.51 24.14
N LEU A 303 -5.54 -13.58 25.08
CA LEU A 303 -4.46 -12.62 25.22
C LEU A 303 -3.36 -13.24 26.09
N LEU A 304 -2.13 -13.28 25.58
CA LEU A 304 -0.97 -13.86 26.24
C LEU A 304 -0.03 -12.75 26.72
N HIS A 305 0.37 -12.81 27.98
CA HIS A 305 1.34 -11.88 28.58
C HIS A 305 2.74 -12.48 28.51
N CYS A 306 3.47 -12.13 27.45
CA CYS A 306 4.77 -12.69 27.13
C CYS A 306 5.95 -11.88 27.74
N GLY A 307 5.71 -11.25 28.88
CA GLY A 307 6.70 -10.51 29.65
C GLY A 307 6.55 -9.00 29.57
N ASN A 308 7.55 -8.30 30.11
CA ASN A 308 7.59 -6.84 30.13
C ASN A 308 8.95 -6.33 29.67
N ILE A 309 8.92 -5.13 29.11
CA ILE A 309 10.07 -4.38 28.61
C ILE A 309 10.02 -2.98 29.22
N GLU A 310 11.16 -2.45 29.64
CA GLU A 310 11.28 -1.08 30.13
C GLU A 310 12.30 -0.33 29.29
N ALA A 311 11.92 0.82 28.75
CA ALA A 311 12.78 1.65 27.92
C ALA A 311 12.56 3.13 28.20
N ASP A 312 13.48 3.97 27.73
CA ASP A 312 13.31 5.44 27.76
C ASP A 312 11.97 5.84 27.15
N VAL A 313 11.26 6.78 27.79
CA VAL A 313 9.93 7.21 27.34
C VAL A 313 9.97 7.79 25.91
N GLY A 314 11.12 8.30 25.48
CA GLY A 314 11.38 8.74 24.12
C GLY A 314 11.25 7.65 23.05
N PHE A 315 11.38 6.37 23.37
CA PHE A 315 11.07 5.29 22.42
C PHE A 315 9.57 5.19 22.15
N PHE A 316 8.75 5.42 23.17
CA PHE A 316 7.28 5.31 23.07
C PHE A 316 6.62 6.59 22.55
N MET A 317 7.16 7.77 22.89
CA MET A 317 6.54 9.06 22.58
C MET A 317 7.57 10.06 22.02
N ARG A 318 7.26 10.62 20.85
CA ARG A 318 8.16 11.53 20.14
C ARG A 318 8.35 12.85 20.91
N GLY A 319 9.61 13.23 21.14
CA GLY A 319 9.99 14.54 21.71
C GLY A 319 9.73 14.71 23.21
N VAL A 320 9.23 13.69 23.91
CA VAL A 320 8.87 13.78 25.34
C VAL A 320 10.09 14.03 26.24
N THR A 321 11.25 13.48 25.89
CA THR A 321 12.51 13.63 26.61
C THR A 321 13.37 14.79 26.10
N ALA A 322 12.88 15.57 25.13
CA ALA A 322 13.61 16.74 24.64
C ALA A 322 13.83 17.75 25.79
N ASN A 323 15.07 18.20 25.93
CA ASN A 323 15.45 19.26 26.85
C ASN A 323 15.09 20.63 26.25
N THR A 324 15.10 21.67 27.09
CA THR A 324 14.93 23.05 26.63
C THR A 324 16.13 23.87 27.06
N ALA A 325 16.38 25.00 26.42
CA ALA A 325 17.51 25.87 26.80
C ALA A 325 17.47 26.29 28.28
N SER A 326 16.27 26.42 28.85
CA SER A 326 16.07 26.73 30.29
C SER A 326 16.21 25.52 31.22
N GLN A 327 16.15 24.30 30.68
CA GLN A 327 16.27 23.04 31.42
C GLN A 327 17.13 22.06 30.61
N PRO A 328 18.45 22.32 30.49
CA PRO A 328 19.34 21.50 29.65
C PRO A 328 19.52 20.07 30.19
N GLU A 329 19.34 19.89 31.50
CA GLU A 329 19.48 18.61 32.22
C GLU A 329 18.09 18.09 32.64
N LYS A 330 17.31 17.64 31.67
CA LYS A 330 16.02 17.00 31.92
C LYS A 330 16.23 15.49 32.16
N PRO A 331 15.73 14.91 33.25
CA PRO A 331 15.75 13.46 33.45
C PRO A 331 15.02 12.76 32.29
N ALA A 332 15.56 11.63 31.86
CA ALA A 332 14.98 10.79 30.82
C ALA A 332 14.27 9.60 31.49
N PRO A 333 12.98 9.74 31.86
CA PRO A 333 12.26 8.67 32.55
C PRO A 333 12.15 7.44 31.66
N ARG A 334 12.05 6.27 32.27
CA ARG A 334 11.75 5.01 31.59
C ARG A 334 10.31 4.61 31.85
N ARG A 335 9.68 3.93 30.89
CA ARG A 335 8.32 3.38 30.98
C ARG A 335 8.35 1.89 30.73
N LYS A 336 7.59 1.16 31.55
CA LYS A 336 7.29 -0.25 31.36
C LYS A 336 6.21 -0.42 30.31
N GLY A 337 6.46 -1.32 29.37
CA GLY A 337 5.52 -1.86 28.39
C GLY A 337 5.37 -3.36 28.58
N VAL A 338 4.30 -3.90 28.00
CA VAL A 338 4.00 -5.33 27.97
C VAL A 338 4.46 -5.92 26.63
N ILE A 339 4.87 -7.19 26.62
CA ILE A 339 5.07 -7.96 25.39
C ILE A 339 3.86 -8.87 25.24
N ILE A 340 3.19 -8.80 24.08
CA ILE A 340 1.89 -9.43 23.86
C ILE A 340 2.00 -10.46 22.74
N SER A 341 1.36 -11.60 22.94
CA SER A 341 1.01 -12.53 21.85
C SER A 341 -0.47 -12.89 21.96
N VAL A 342 -1.04 -13.40 20.87
CA VAL A 342 -2.46 -13.77 20.83
C VAL A 342 -2.59 -15.18 20.30
N LEU A 343 -3.36 -16.01 20.99
CA LEU A 343 -3.68 -17.36 20.56
C LEU A 343 -5.12 -17.43 20.09
N ILE A 344 -5.37 -18.05 18.94
CA ILE A 344 -6.70 -18.21 18.37
C ILE A 344 -6.94 -19.69 18.08
N GLU A 345 -7.92 -20.30 18.73
CA GLU A 345 -8.42 -21.63 18.38
C GLU A 345 -9.50 -21.44 17.31
N HIS A 346 -9.16 -21.72 16.05
CA HIS A 346 -10.06 -21.56 14.92
C HIS A 346 -10.62 -22.93 14.47
N PRO A 347 -11.94 -23.16 14.50
CA PRO A 347 -12.56 -24.45 14.18
C PRO A 347 -12.13 -25.11 12.86
N THR A 348 -11.82 -24.34 11.82
CA THR A 348 -11.41 -24.88 10.50
C THR A 348 -9.90 -24.89 10.28
N GLU A 349 -9.15 -24.00 10.94
CA GLU A 349 -7.71 -23.81 10.67
C GLU A 349 -6.82 -24.36 11.80
N GLY A 350 -7.41 -24.73 12.94
CA GLY A 350 -6.69 -25.11 14.14
C GLY A 350 -6.16 -23.92 14.93
N LEU A 351 -5.06 -24.14 15.64
CA LEU A 351 -4.51 -23.16 16.58
C LEU A 351 -3.57 -22.17 15.85
N ILE A 352 -3.92 -20.90 15.83
CA ILE A 352 -3.18 -19.83 15.16
C ILE A 352 -2.55 -18.93 16.23
N LEU A 353 -1.27 -18.60 16.07
CA LEU A 353 -0.52 -17.71 16.95
C LEU A 353 -0.23 -16.39 16.24
N PHE A 354 -0.44 -15.25 16.91
CA PHE A 354 -0.03 -13.92 16.45
C PHE A 354 1.01 -13.32 17.39
N GLU A 355 2.15 -12.92 16.82
CA GLU A 355 3.42 -12.58 17.49
C GLU A 355 3.99 -13.74 18.34
N THR A 356 5.28 -13.68 18.67
CA THR A 356 5.97 -14.77 19.40
C THR A 356 6.77 -14.31 20.63
N GLY A 357 6.76 -13.01 20.94
CA GLY A 357 7.46 -12.45 22.08
C GLY A 357 8.99 -12.38 21.93
N GLY A 358 9.69 -12.09 23.03
CA GLY A 358 11.15 -11.87 23.06
C GLY A 358 12.04 -13.10 22.86
N GLY A 359 11.46 -14.31 22.89
CA GLY A 359 12.19 -15.57 22.85
C GLY A 359 12.74 -16.01 24.20
N HIS A 360 13.23 -17.23 24.28
CA HIS A 360 13.76 -17.77 25.53
C HIS A 360 15.05 -17.05 25.93
N ASN A 361 15.19 -16.73 27.21
CA ASN A 361 16.38 -16.07 27.79
C ASN A 361 16.73 -14.71 27.14
N TYR A 362 15.72 -13.85 26.96
CA TYR A 362 15.86 -12.58 26.24
C TYR A 362 16.53 -11.38 26.91
N PRO A 363 17.25 -11.46 28.04
CA PRO A 363 18.35 -10.53 28.20
C PRO A 363 19.61 -11.10 27.55
N GLU A 364 19.88 -12.41 27.70
CA GLU A 364 21.11 -13.01 27.19
C GLU A 364 21.15 -13.02 25.66
N VAL A 365 20.06 -13.40 24.99
CA VAL A 365 20.04 -13.50 23.51
C VAL A 365 19.96 -12.14 22.80
N TRP A 366 19.51 -11.09 23.49
CA TRP A 366 19.58 -9.72 22.99
C TRP A 366 20.96 -9.10 23.21
N GLY A 367 21.67 -9.54 24.24
CA GLY A 367 22.99 -9.04 24.62
C GLY A 367 22.92 -7.77 25.47
N ALA A 368 23.99 -7.55 26.24
CA ALA A 368 24.04 -6.51 27.27
C ALA A 368 23.65 -5.10 26.77
N PRO A 369 24.12 -4.61 25.60
CA PRO A 369 23.77 -3.26 25.14
C PRO A 369 22.27 -3.10 24.84
N LEU A 370 21.65 -4.09 24.20
CA LEU A 370 20.22 -4.01 23.85
C LEU A 370 19.35 -4.14 25.09
N ASN A 371 19.69 -5.03 26.02
CA ASN A 371 18.96 -5.16 27.28
C ASN A 371 19.13 -3.92 28.19
N ASP A 372 20.20 -3.14 28.07
CA ASP A 372 20.33 -1.87 28.80
C ASP A 372 19.35 -0.79 28.25
N ILE A 373 19.12 -0.81 26.94
CA ILE A 373 18.16 0.08 26.26
C ILE A 373 16.72 -0.40 26.48
N PHE A 374 16.48 -1.69 26.26
CA PHE A 374 15.21 -2.40 26.26
C PHE A 374 15.22 -3.45 27.38
N ALA A 375 15.11 -3.00 28.62
CA ALA A 375 15.34 -3.83 29.79
C ALA A 375 14.20 -4.80 30.04
N ARG A 376 14.50 -6.09 30.14
CA ARG A 376 13.55 -7.06 30.68
C ARG A 376 13.26 -6.72 32.15
N CYS A 377 11.99 -6.53 32.49
CA CYS A 377 11.57 -6.21 33.86
C CYS A 377 10.42 -7.11 34.33
N ASP A 378 10.26 -7.22 35.65
CA ASP A 378 9.19 -7.98 36.31
C ASP A 378 9.00 -9.41 35.74
N TYR A 379 10.10 -10.09 35.39
CA TYR A 379 10.07 -11.36 34.67
C TYR A 379 9.89 -12.59 35.59
N THR A 380 9.10 -13.55 35.11
CA THR A 380 8.99 -14.91 35.66
C THR A 380 8.93 -15.89 34.48
N GLU A 381 9.28 -17.17 34.69
CA GLU A 381 9.18 -18.21 33.64
C GLU A 381 7.76 -18.37 33.08
N ASP A 382 6.76 -17.96 33.86
CA ASP A 382 5.37 -17.91 33.47
C ASP A 382 5.09 -16.99 32.26
N HIS A 383 6.01 -16.07 31.94
CA HIS A 383 5.93 -15.20 30.76
C HIS A 383 6.46 -15.85 29.47
N GLU A 384 7.12 -17.01 29.57
CA GLU A 384 7.58 -17.71 28.38
C GLU A 384 6.38 -18.12 27.50
N LEU A 385 6.53 -17.99 26.19
CA LEU A 385 5.44 -18.26 25.24
C LEU A 385 4.82 -19.67 25.43
N PRO A 386 5.59 -20.76 25.58
CA PRO A 386 5.03 -22.08 25.89
C PRO A 386 4.22 -22.12 27.19
N ALA A 387 4.65 -21.40 28.24
CA ALA A 387 3.94 -21.35 29.52
C ALA A 387 2.62 -20.58 29.41
N GLN A 388 2.60 -19.48 28.66
CA GLN A 388 1.36 -18.73 28.37
C GLN A 388 0.37 -19.54 27.53
N ILE A 389 0.84 -20.27 26.50
CA ILE A 389 0.00 -21.18 25.71
C ILE A 389 -0.56 -22.30 26.60
N ALA A 390 0.23 -22.86 27.51
CA ALA A 390 -0.21 -23.90 28.44
C ALA A 390 -1.38 -23.46 29.35
N LYS A 391 -1.44 -22.16 29.73
CA LYS A 391 -2.57 -21.60 30.49
C LYS A 391 -3.90 -21.68 29.73
N THR A 392 -3.88 -21.81 28.41
CA THR A 392 -5.09 -21.95 27.57
C THR A 392 -5.55 -23.41 27.44
N GLY A 393 -4.80 -24.37 27.98
CA GLY A 393 -5.02 -25.81 27.80
C GLY A 393 -4.39 -26.41 26.54
N HIS A 394 -3.62 -25.62 25.78
CA HIS A 394 -2.94 -26.05 24.56
C HIS A 394 -1.43 -26.22 24.77
N ASN A 395 -0.77 -26.91 23.86
CA ASN A 395 0.68 -26.96 23.76
C ASN A 395 1.20 -26.12 22.58
N ILE A 396 2.41 -25.56 22.69
CA ILE A 396 3.02 -24.83 21.57
C ILE A 396 3.16 -25.70 20.30
N LYS A 397 3.29 -27.03 20.45
CA LYS A 397 3.31 -28.00 19.35
C LYS A 397 1.98 -28.15 18.62
N ASP A 398 0.88 -27.66 19.19
CA ASP A 398 -0.45 -27.73 18.58
C ASP A 398 -0.68 -26.60 17.57
N VAL A 399 0.16 -25.55 17.61
CA VAL A 399 0.10 -24.40 16.69
C VAL A 399 0.23 -24.87 15.23
N LYS A 400 -0.71 -24.41 14.40
CA LYS A 400 -0.84 -24.74 12.97
C LYS A 400 -0.45 -23.60 12.05
N ALA A 401 -0.40 -22.37 12.54
CA ALA A 401 0.11 -21.22 11.81
C ALA A 401 0.60 -20.15 12.78
N VAL A 402 1.62 -19.41 12.37
CA VAL A 402 2.12 -18.22 13.07
C VAL A 402 1.94 -17.01 12.17
N ILE A 403 1.50 -15.88 12.72
CA ILE A 403 1.36 -14.61 12.04
C ILE A 403 2.27 -13.61 12.76
N MET A 404 3.18 -13.00 12.01
CA MET A 404 4.05 -11.94 12.52
C MET A 404 3.49 -10.59 12.08
N GLY A 405 3.25 -9.71 13.05
CA GLY A 405 2.91 -8.32 12.73
C GLY A 405 4.13 -7.62 12.15
N HIS A 406 5.30 -7.81 12.74
CA HIS A 406 6.59 -7.44 12.17
C HIS A 406 7.73 -8.28 12.79
N MET A 407 8.99 -7.97 12.49
CA MET A 407 10.12 -8.86 12.79
C MET A 407 11.14 -8.29 13.80
N HIS A 408 10.74 -7.34 14.65
CA HIS A 408 11.63 -6.89 15.74
C HIS A 408 11.79 -7.96 16.84
N LEU A 409 12.88 -7.83 17.59
CA LEU A 409 13.39 -8.76 18.60
C LEU A 409 12.40 -9.20 19.69
N ASP A 410 11.47 -8.34 20.07
CA ASP A 410 10.45 -8.58 21.08
C ASP A 410 9.14 -9.15 20.52
N HIS A 411 9.08 -9.30 19.20
CA HIS A 411 7.95 -9.90 18.47
C HIS A 411 8.35 -11.25 17.86
N ALA A 412 9.51 -11.30 17.19
CA ALA A 412 10.03 -12.45 16.45
C ALA A 412 10.92 -13.40 17.26
N GLY A 413 11.26 -13.05 18.51
CA GLY A 413 12.22 -13.81 19.30
C GLY A 413 11.78 -15.25 19.60
N GLY A 414 10.47 -15.50 19.72
CA GLY A 414 9.92 -16.83 19.96
C GLY A 414 9.82 -17.74 18.72
N LEU A 415 10.21 -17.27 17.53
CA LEU A 415 10.24 -18.08 16.29
C LEU A 415 11.13 -19.32 16.41
N GLU A 416 12.09 -19.33 17.34
CA GLU A 416 12.93 -20.48 17.64
C GLU A 416 12.14 -21.76 17.97
N ASN A 417 10.94 -21.64 18.52
CA ASN A 417 10.06 -22.77 18.84
C ASN A 417 9.54 -23.52 17.60
N PHE A 418 9.62 -22.89 16.42
CA PHE A 418 9.11 -23.43 15.17
C PHE A 418 10.21 -23.91 14.21
N LYS A 419 11.49 -23.80 14.61
CA LYS A 419 12.63 -24.31 13.83
C LYS A 419 12.52 -25.83 13.65
N GLY A 420 12.70 -26.29 12.42
CA GLY A 420 12.58 -27.72 12.07
C GLY A 420 11.14 -28.26 12.05
N THR A 421 10.12 -27.38 12.13
CA THR A 421 8.72 -27.73 11.94
C THR A 421 8.22 -27.25 10.57
N ASP A 422 7.11 -27.83 10.09
CA ASP A 422 6.44 -27.38 8.86
C ASP A 422 5.37 -26.30 9.12
N VAL A 423 5.32 -25.71 10.32
CA VAL A 423 4.33 -24.68 10.67
C VAL A 423 4.54 -23.44 9.79
N PRO A 424 3.55 -23.02 8.98
CA PRO A 424 3.66 -21.83 8.16
C PRO A 424 3.74 -20.55 9.00
N ILE A 425 4.68 -19.66 8.64
CA ILE A 425 4.91 -18.37 9.29
C ILE A 425 4.56 -17.25 8.31
N TYR A 426 3.41 -16.62 8.53
CA TYR A 426 2.89 -15.52 7.72
C TYR A 426 3.49 -14.20 8.18
N VAL A 427 4.07 -13.45 7.23
CA VAL A 427 4.70 -12.15 7.48
C VAL A 427 4.69 -11.34 6.20
N HIS A 428 4.59 -10.02 6.27
CA HIS A 428 4.53 -9.20 5.07
C HIS A 428 5.82 -9.30 4.25
N GLU A 429 5.70 -9.33 2.93
CA GLU A 429 6.86 -9.47 2.05
C GLU A 429 7.90 -8.35 2.22
N LYS A 430 7.44 -7.12 2.52
CA LYS A 430 8.33 -5.99 2.80
C LYS A 430 9.06 -6.15 4.12
N GLU A 431 8.46 -6.82 5.10
CA GLU A 431 9.08 -7.04 6.40
C GLU A 431 10.22 -8.05 6.28
N ILE A 432 9.99 -9.20 5.62
CA ILE A 432 11.05 -10.19 5.39
C ILE A 432 12.22 -9.53 4.66
N LYS A 433 11.95 -8.84 3.55
CA LYS A 433 12.99 -8.16 2.75
C LYS A 433 13.75 -7.15 3.60
N HIS A 434 13.05 -6.37 4.41
CA HIS A 434 13.67 -5.36 5.26
C HIS A 434 14.49 -5.98 6.40
N ALA A 435 13.98 -6.98 7.09
CA ALA A 435 14.69 -7.65 8.19
C ALA A 435 16.02 -8.28 7.70
N PHE A 436 15.98 -9.04 6.59
CA PHE A 436 17.18 -9.61 5.98
C PHE A 436 18.15 -8.54 5.48
N TYR A 437 17.64 -7.50 4.82
CA TYR A 437 18.48 -6.38 4.37
C TYR A 437 19.14 -5.66 5.55
N SER A 438 18.39 -5.38 6.62
CA SER A 438 18.86 -4.66 7.80
C SER A 438 19.96 -5.43 8.52
N VAL A 439 19.80 -6.75 8.69
CA VAL A 439 20.86 -7.59 9.28
C VAL A 439 22.08 -7.71 8.34
N ALA A 440 21.88 -7.95 7.05
CA ALA A 440 22.98 -8.16 6.11
C ALA A 440 23.82 -6.89 5.89
N THR A 441 23.19 -5.72 5.87
CA THR A 441 23.83 -4.43 5.59
C THR A 441 24.16 -3.62 6.84
N LYS A 442 23.65 -4.04 8.00
CA LYS A 442 23.78 -3.33 9.28
C LYS A 442 23.12 -1.94 9.26
N SER A 443 22.09 -1.75 8.43
CA SER A 443 21.41 -0.46 8.25
C SER A 443 20.42 -0.12 9.38
N ASP A 444 19.95 -1.12 10.11
CA ASP A 444 19.01 -0.97 11.24
C ASP A 444 19.36 -1.98 12.35
N LEU A 445 20.57 -1.83 12.89
CA LEU A 445 21.09 -2.72 13.93
C LEU A 445 20.33 -2.57 15.24
N GLY A 446 20.19 -3.69 15.95
CA GLY A 446 19.71 -3.69 17.33
C GLY A 446 18.21 -3.82 17.50
N VAL A 447 17.45 -3.92 16.41
CA VAL A 447 16.00 -4.21 16.44
C VAL A 447 15.66 -5.51 15.69
N TYR A 448 16.41 -5.87 14.64
CA TYR A 448 16.37 -7.20 14.01
C TYR A 448 17.57 -8.03 14.45
N LEU A 449 17.35 -9.27 14.90
CA LEU A 449 18.43 -10.17 15.33
C LEU A 449 18.69 -11.27 14.29
N PRO A 450 19.96 -11.55 13.94
CA PRO A 450 20.29 -12.62 13.00
C PRO A 450 19.73 -13.99 13.37
N LYS A 451 19.58 -14.29 14.67
CA LYS A 451 19.08 -15.57 15.18
C LYS A 451 17.62 -15.87 14.78
N ASP A 452 16.85 -14.81 14.51
CA ASP A 452 15.42 -14.87 14.18
C ASP A 452 15.21 -14.92 12.65
N LEU A 453 16.25 -14.68 11.85
CA LEU A 453 16.21 -14.69 10.38
C LEU A 453 16.65 -16.05 9.80
N ASP A 454 16.00 -17.12 10.25
CA ASP A 454 16.30 -18.48 9.77
C ASP A 454 15.57 -18.75 8.44
N PRO A 455 16.31 -18.92 7.32
CA PRO A 455 15.67 -19.19 6.02
C PRO A 455 15.01 -20.57 5.95
N ASN A 456 15.23 -21.47 6.92
CA ASN A 456 14.64 -22.81 6.95
C ASN A 456 13.26 -22.85 7.62
N LEU A 457 12.81 -21.74 8.22
CA LEU A 457 11.42 -21.61 8.66
C LEU A 457 10.48 -21.63 7.45
N ASN A 458 9.26 -22.16 7.61
CA ASN A 458 8.28 -22.26 6.53
C ASN A 458 7.59 -20.90 6.26
N TRP A 459 8.36 -19.94 5.75
CA TRP A 459 7.90 -18.58 5.47
C TRP A 459 6.76 -18.54 4.43
N LYS A 460 5.72 -17.77 4.74
CA LYS A 460 4.61 -17.43 3.85
C LYS A 460 4.51 -15.91 3.74
N ALA A 461 4.98 -15.37 2.63
CA ALA A 461 4.92 -13.95 2.39
C ALA A 461 3.47 -13.49 2.17
N VAL A 462 3.03 -12.51 2.94
CA VAL A 462 1.78 -11.77 2.72
C VAL A 462 2.07 -10.62 1.77
N HIS A 463 1.24 -10.45 0.74
CA HIS A 463 1.40 -9.44 -0.30
C HIS A 463 0.18 -8.50 -0.33
N GLY A 464 0.41 -7.26 -0.76
CA GLY A 464 -0.64 -6.26 -0.91
C GLY A 464 -1.08 -5.64 0.42
N SER A 465 -2.16 -4.87 0.39
CA SER A 465 -2.62 -4.11 1.56
C SER A 465 -3.53 -4.90 2.50
N PHE A 466 -4.05 -6.04 2.05
CA PHE A 466 -5.04 -6.83 2.77
C PHE A 466 -4.96 -8.31 2.39
N LEU A 467 -5.05 -9.17 3.40
CA LEU A 467 -5.24 -10.60 3.24
C LEU A 467 -6.25 -11.09 4.29
N GLU A 468 -7.32 -11.73 3.82
CA GLU A 468 -8.12 -12.59 4.68
C GLU A 468 -7.41 -13.93 4.79
N LEU A 469 -6.82 -14.22 5.96
CA LEU A 469 -6.08 -15.46 6.17
C LEU A 469 -7.03 -16.65 6.36
N ALA A 470 -8.11 -16.41 7.09
CA ALA A 470 -9.17 -17.37 7.40
C ALA A 470 -10.47 -16.60 7.67
N PRO A 471 -11.64 -17.26 7.67
CA PRO A 471 -12.90 -16.60 8.03
C PRO A 471 -12.78 -15.86 9.37
N GLY A 472 -13.04 -14.57 9.35
CA GLY A 472 -12.95 -13.68 10.51
C GLY A 472 -11.53 -13.23 10.90
N ILE A 473 -10.46 -13.72 10.26
CA ILE A 473 -9.07 -13.33 10.53
C ILE A 473 -8.49 -12.56 9.35
N ASN A 474 -8.29 -11.26 9.55
CA ASN A 474 -7.90 -10.32 8.52
C ASN A 474 -6.56 -9.65 8.86
N LEU A 475 -5.62 -9.71 7.93
CA LEU A 475 -4.32 -9.05 8.00
C LEU A 475 -4.34 -7.79 7.13
N ARG A 476 -3.86 -6.67 7.67
CA ARG A 476 -3.81 -5.40 6.95
C ARG A 476 -2.40 -4.83 7.02
N HIS A 477 -1.82 -4.54 5.85
CA HIS A 477 -0.53 -3.87 5.79
C HIS A 477 -0.68 -2.44 6.32
N SER A 478 0.14 -2.10 7.31
CA SER A 478 0.12 -0.84 8.03
C SER A 478 1.56 -0.35 8.24
N PRO A 479 2.24 0.06 7.15
CA PRO A 479 3.63 0.51 7.23
C PRO A 479 3.77 1.79 8.07
N GLY A 480 4.98 2.02 8.58
CA GLY A 480 5.35 3.25 9.26
C GLY A 480 6.33 3.03 10.41
N HIS A 481 5.97 2.15 11.35
CA HIS A 481 6.92 1.65 12.36
C HIS A 481 8.01 0.81 11.69
N THR A 482 7.62 -0.17 10.88
CA THR A 482 8.50 -0.83 9.90
C THR A 482 7.87 -0.77 8.51
N PRO A 483 8.64 -1.03 7.43
CA PRO A 483 8.09 -1.04 6.07
C PRO A 483 7.05 -2.14 5.82
N GLY A 484 7.02 -3.19 6.65
CA GLY A 484 6.17 -4.35 6.48
C GLY A 484 5.25 -4.66 7.65
N LEU A 485 5.08 -3.75 8.61
CA LEU A 485 4.17 -3.97 9.74
C LEU A 485 2.75 -4.31 9.28
N MET A 486 2.14 -5.33 9.88
CA MET A 486 0.75 -5.71 9.69
C MET A 486 0.00 -5.69 11.02
N ILE A 487 -1.20 -5.10 11.00
CA ILE A 487 -2.17 -5.32 12.07
C ILE A 487 -3.02 -6.57 11.79
N MET A 488 -3.54 -7.19 12.85
CA MET A 488 -4.50 -8.28 12.75
C MET A 488 -5.86 -7.83 13.29
N GLN A 489 -6.91 -8.13 12.53
CA GLN A 489 -8.31 -7.97 12.93
C GLN A 489 -8.94 -9.36 13.06
N VAL A 490 -9.59 -9.62 14.20
CA VAL A 490 -10.34 -10.86 14.45
C VAL A 490 -11.80 -10.51 14.74
N ASN A 491 -12.73 -11.05 13.96
CA ASN A 491 -14.16 -10.81 14.11
C ASN A 491 -14.82 -11.98 14.83
N LEU A 492 -14.97 -11.86 16.15
CA LEU A 492 -15.59 -12.88 16.99
C LEU A 492 -17.09 -12.63 17.13
N LYS A 493 -17.85 -13.71 17.37
CA LYS A 493 -19.31 -13.66 17.31
C LYS A 493 -19.93 -13.03 18.56
N GLU A 494 -19.35 -13.27 19.74
CA GLU A 494 -19.93 -12.81 21.01
C GLU A 494 -19.26 -11.53 21.52
N SER A 495 -17.93 -11.49 21.49
CA SER A 495 -17.08 -10.39 21.97
C SER A 495 -16.79 -9.33 20.90
N GLY A 496 -17.29 -9.53 19.68
CA GLY A 496 -17.18 -8.57 18.58
C GLY A 496 -15.80 -8.54 17.92
N THR A 497 -15.50 -7.42 17.25
CA THR A 497 -14.22 -7.26 16.57
C THR A 497 -13.09 -6.94 17.56
N TRP A 498 -11.93 -7.55 17.34
CA TRP A 498 -10.67 -7.25 18.00
C TRP A 498 -9.66 -6.76 16.97
N ILE A 499 -8.88 -5.73 17.31
CA ILE A 499 -7.80 -5.22 16.47
C ILE A 499 -6.51 -5.20 17.30
N PHE A 500 -5.52 -5.95 16.84
CA PHE A 500 -4.18 -6.01 17.39
C PHE A 500 -3.28 -5.14 16.52
N THR A 501 -2.86 -4.00 17.05
CA THR A 501 -2.17 -3.01 16.23
C THR A 501 -0.67 -3.24 16.15
N THR A 502 -0.14 -4.22 16.89
CA THR A 502 1.31 -4.41 17.11
C THR A 502 1.94 -3.02 17.34
N ASP A 503 3.08 -2.73 16.73
CA ASP A 503 3.82 -1.49 16.93
C ASP A 503 3.39 -0.31 16.08
N GLN A 504 2.22 -0.38 15.41
CA GLN A 504 1.60 0.82 14.89
C GLN A 504 1.33 1.81 16.03
N TYR A 505 0.93 1.31 17.20
CA TYR A 505 0.81 2.09 18.42
C TYR A 505 1.53 1.35 19.54
N HIS A 506 2.66 1.88 20.03
CA HIS A 506 3.28 1.30 21.21
C HIS A 506 2.40 1.55 22.44
N VAL A 507 1.89 2.78 22.58
CA VAL A 507 1.10 3.23 23.73
C VAL A 507 -0.18 3.96 23.29
N TYR A 508 -1.17 4.06 24.19
CA TYR A 508 -2.48 4.68 23.91
C TYR A 508 -2.34 6.12 23.40
N GLU A 509 -1.34 6.84 23.89
CA GLU A 509 -1.03 8.21 23.50
C GLU A 509 -0.66 8.32 22.01
N ASN A 510 -0.05 7.30 21.39
CA ASN A 510 0.20 7.32 19.95
C ASN A 510 -1.11 7.29 19.15
N TYR A 511 -2.07 6.50 19.63
CA TYR A 511 -3.40 6.42 19.03
C TYR A 511 -4.19 7.71 19.28
N GLU A 512 -4.16 8.27 20.49
CA GLU A 512 -4.99 9.44 20.84
C GLU A 512 -4.46 10.75 20.26
N ALA A 513 -3.14 10.96 20.28
CA ALA A 513 -2.53 12.20 19.80
C ALA A 513 -2.33 12.23 18.27
N ASP A 514 -2.65 11.14 17.57
CA ASP A 514 -2.44 10.96 16.13
C ASP A 514 -0.97 11.20 15.71
N VAL A 515 -0.03 10.84 16.59
CA VAL A 515 1.42 11.03 16.41
C VAL A 515 2.12 9.67 16.62
N PRO A 516 3.10 9.30 15.75
CA PRO A 516 3.84 8.06 15.93
C PRO A 516 4.61 7.99 17.25
N GLN A 517 5.06 6.79 17.55
CA GLN A 517 6.12 6.54 18.52
C GLN A 517 7.36 7.38 18.20
N GLY A 518 8.29 7.43 19.16
CA GLY A 518 9.51 8.22 18.98
C GLY A 518 10.52 7.53 18.06
N TRP A 519 11.62 7.04 18.63
CA TRP A 519 12.82 6.66 17.87
C TRP A 519 12.63 5.50 16.88
N LEU A 520 11.58 4.69 17.03
CA LEU A 520 11.32 3.52 16.19
C LEU A 520 10.26 3.75 15.11
N ALA A 521 9.90 5.00 14.80
CA ALA A 521 9.11 5.30 13.61
C ALA A 521 10.04 5.46 12.39
N ARG A 522 9.94 4.57 11.40
CA ARG A 522 10.80 4.57 10.21
C ARG A 522 10.28 5.46 9.09
N ASP A 523 8.96 5.53 8.92
CA ASP A 523 8.32 6.38 7.93
C ASP A 523 7.08 7.07 8.53
N HIS A 524 7.10 8.40 8.54
CA HIS A 524 6.05 9.20 9.15
C HIS A 524 4.77 9.23 8.30
N ASP A 525 4.91 9.36 6.98
CA ASP A 525 3.78 9.54 6.06
C ASP A 525 3.00 8.22 5.92
N ASP A 526 3.73 7.10 5.83
CA ASP A 526 3.14 5.76 5.84
C ASP A 526 2.47 5.50 7.20
N TRP A 527 3.10 5.87 8.32
CA TRP A 527 2.49 5.71 9.65
C TRP A 527 1.16 6.47 9.76
N VAL A 528 1.09 7.71 9.26
CA VAL A 528 -0.14 8.53 9.26
C VAL A 528 -1.22 7.90 8.38
N THR A 529 -0.84 7.34 7.22
CA THR A 529 -1.77 6.64 6.33
C THR A 529 -2.36 5.39 7.00
N SER A 530 -1.50 4.59 7.63
CA SER A 530 -1.88 3.41 8.42
C SER A 530 -2.78 3.80 9.60
N HIS A 531 -2.44 4.88 10.29
CA HIS A 531 -3.22 5.42 11.39
C HIS A 531 -4.65 5.80 10.95
N GLN A 532 -4.80 6.48 9.81
CA GLN A 532 -6.12 6.85 9.28
C GLN A 532 -6.96 5.62 8.94
N MET A 533 -6.35 4.60 8.33
CA MET A 533 -7.01 3.32 8.06
C MET A 533 -7.53 2.69 9.36
N ILE A 534 -6.71 2.66 10.41
CA ILE A 534 -7.04 1.98 11.67
C ILE A 534 -8.09 2.75 12.46
N LYS A 535 -8.03 4.09 12.52
CA LYS A 535 -9.11 4.92 13.10
C LYS A 535 -10.44 4.69 12.38
N ALA A 536 -10.42 4.64 11.06
CA ALA A 536 -11.61 4.35 10.26
C ALA A 536 -12.13 2.92 10.50
N LEU A 537 -11.23 1.96 10.74
CA LEU A 537 -11.58 0.58 11.05
C LEU A 537 -12.20 0.47 12.45
N HIS A 538 -11.53 0.99 13.47
CA HIS A 538 -12.04 1.02 14.84
C HIS A 538 -13.41 1.71 14.91
N LYS A 539 -13.58 2.87 14.25
CA LYS A 539 -14.86 3.60 14.22
C LYS A 539 -16.01 2.80 13.60
N ARG A 540 -15.74 2.02 12.54
CA ARG A 540 -16.80 1.28 11.83
C ARG A 540 -17.12 -0.07 12.44
N THR A 541 -16.18 -0.69 13.14
CA THR A 541 -16.37 -2.01 13.79
C THR A 541 -16.65 -1.91 15.28
N ASN A 542 -16.42 -0.76 15.91
CA ASN A 542 -16.44 -0.60 17.36
C ASN A 542 -15.56 -1.65 18.07
N ALA A 543 -14.38 -1.91 17.48
CA ALA A 543 -13.49 -2.98 17.91
C ALA A 543 -12.88 -2.75 19.30
N ASN A 544 -12.59 -3.86 19.97
CA ASN A 544 -11.66 -3.91 21.09
C ASN A 544 -10.24 -3.68 20.58
N MET A 545 -9.57 -2.63 21.07
CA MET A 545 -8.24 -2.23 20.60
C MET A 545 -7.17 -2.74 21.56
N VAL A 546 -6.19 -3.48 21.03
CA VAL A 546 -5.01 -3.93 21.76
C VAL A 546 -3.77 -3.35 21.09
N PHE A 547 -3.05 -2.49 21.82
CA PHE A 547 -1.85 -1.80 21.35
C PHE A 547 -0.57 -2.57 21.72
N GLY A 548 0.52 -2.36 20.97
CA GLY A 548 1.72 -3.21 21.01
C GLY A 548 2.35 -3.37 22.39
N HIS A 549 2.54 -2.27 23.12
CA HIS A 549 3.23 -2.25 24.41
C HIS A 549 2.47 -1.51 25.52
N CYS A 550 1.17 -1.31 25.36
CA CYS A 550 0.38 -0.45 26.23
C CYS A 550 -0.26 -1.22 27.39
N ALA A 551 0.45 -1.31 28.52
CA ALA A 551 -0.04 -1.94 29.75
C ALA A 551 -1.44 -1.42 30.14
N ASP A 552 -1.66 -0.10 30.09
CA ASP A 552 -2.92 0.55 30.47
C ASP A 552 -4.12 0.08 29.65
N THR A 553 -3.91 -0.35 28.41
CA THR A 553 -4.99 -0.91 27.57
C THR A 553 -5.07 -2.43 27.69
N PHE A 554 -3.92 -3.11 27.77
CA PHE A 554 -3.86 -4.56 27.86
C PHE A 554 -4.57 -5.07 29.12
N TRP A 555 -4.33 -4.45 30.28
CA TRP A 555 -4.90 -4.87 31.56
C TRP A 555 -6.39 -4.54 31.75
N LYS A 556 -7.02 -3.80 30.81
CA LYS A 556 -8.48 -3.65 30.78
C LYS A 556 -9.18 -4.94 30.35
N TYR A 557 -8.46 -5.80 29.65
CA TYR A 557 -8.92 -7.10 29.20
C TYR A 557 -8.41 -8.19 30.14
N LYS A 558 -9.21 -9.24 30.29
CA LYS A 558 -8.76 -10.48 30.93
C LYS A 558 -7.79 -11.21 29.99
N VAL A 559 -6.72 -11.74 30.57
CA VAL A 559 -5.68 -12.54 29.89
C VAL A 559 -5.91 -14.04 30.10
N ALA A 560 -5.13 -14.88 29.43
CA ALA A 560 -5.15 -16.34 29.63
C ALA A 560 -5.11 -16.68 31.14
N PRO A 561 -6.00 -17.57 31.64
CA PRO A 561 -6.76 -18.58 30.90
C PRO A 561 -8.10 -18.10 30.29
N HIS A 562 -8.49 -16.83 30.46
CA HIS A 562 -9.76 -16.34 29.93
C HIS A 562 -9.78 -16.33 28.38
N ALA A 563 -10.83 -16.91 27.80
CA ALA A 563 -11.07 -16.95 26.36
C ALA A 563 -12.22 -16.00 25.97
N TYR A 564 -12.03 -15.25 24.89
CA TYR A 564 -13.09 -14.51 24.19
C TYR A 564 -13.63 -15.35 23.03
N GLN A 565 -14.93 -15.20 22.73
CA GLN A 565 -15.65 -15.93 21.66
C GLN A 565 -16.46 -14.99 20.78
#